data_AF-A0A368FCX2-F1
#
_entry.id   AF-A0A368FCX2-F1
#
_cell.length_a   1.000
_cell.length_b   1.000
_cell.length_c   1.000
_cell.angle_alpha   90.00
_cell.angle_beta   90.00
_cell.angle_gamma   90.00
#
_symmetry.space_group_name_H-M   'P 1'
#
loop_
_entity.id
_entity.type
_entity.pdbx_description
1 polymer ?
#
loop_
_entity_poly.entity_id
_entity_poly.type
_entity_poly.pdbx_seq_one_letter_code
_entity_poly.pdbx_strand_id
1 'polypeptide(L)' 'MEVKVVVKSNFKPSLLAQKIEVRIPTPPNTSGVQLICMKGKAKYKAGENAIVWKIKRMGGMKESQILCGDRPSFHWF' A
#
# COMPACT_ATOMS: atom_id res chain seq x y z
N MET A 1 -12.17 -6.08 6.06
CA MET A 1 -12.23 -5.27 4.83
C MET A 1 -10.95 -5.51 4.03
N GLU A 2 -11.06 -5.80 2.73
CA GLU A 2 -9.88 -5.96 1.87
C GLU A 2 -9.78 -4.75 0.92
N VAL A 3 -8.62 -4.11 0.90
CA VAL A 3 -8.35 -2.92 0.10
C VAL A 3 -7.23 -3.23 -0.87
N LYS A 4 -7.53 -3.17 -2.16
CA LYS A 4 -6.55 -3.30 -3.24
C LYS A 4 -6.26 -1.93 -3.83
N VAL A 5 -5.02 -1.46 -3.70
CA VAL A 5 -4.57 -0.21 -4.32
C VAL A 5 -3.61 -0.54 -5.45
N VAL A 6 -3.93 -0.08 -6.66
CA VAL A 6 -3.10 -0.25 -7.85
C VAL A 6 -2.56 1.11 -8.25
N VAL A 7 -1.23 1.24 -8.27
CA VAL A 7 -0.53 2.44 -8.71
C VAL A 7 0.03 2.18 -10.11
N LYS A 8 -0.48 2.94 -11.08
CA LYS A 8 -0.02 2.92 -12.47
C LYS A 8 0.84 4.14 -12.76
N SER A 9 2.05 3.89 -13.23
CA SER A 9 2.99 4.91 -13.68
C SER A 9 2.77 5.23 -15.16
N ASN A 10 2.03 6.29 -15.47
CA ASN A 10 1.70 6.68 -16.85
C ASN A 10 2.70 7.69 -17.46
N PHE A 11 3.98 7.57 -17.12
CA PHE A 11 5.05 8.39 -17.69
C PHE A 11 5.89 7.61 -18.69
N LYS A 12 6.67 8.33 -19.52
CA LYS A 12 7.56 7.72 -20.52
C LYS A 12 8.45 6.66 -19.85
N PRO A 13 8.71 5.51 -20.51
CA PRO A 13 9.53 4.44 -19.93
C PRO A 13 10.98 4.85 -19.66
N SER A 14 11.45 5.91 -20.32
CA SER A 14 12.75 6.55 -20.07
C SER A 14 12.80 7.36 -18.77
N LEU A 15 11.64 7.75 -18.21
CA LEU A 15 11.55 8.45 -16.94
C LEU A 15 11.38 7.44 -15.81
N LEU A 16 12.04 7.72 -14.68
CA LEU A 16 12.01 6.91 -13.47
C LEU A 16 11.55 7.79 -12.31
N ALA A 17 10.37 7.50 -11.78
CA ALA A 17 9.89 8.17 -10.57
C ALA A 17 10.66 7.60 -9.36
N GLN A 18 11.21 8.49 -8.54
CA GLN A 18 11.94 8.15 -7.33
C GLN A 18 11.24 8.76 -6.11
N LYS A 19 11.49 8.21 -4.92
CA LYS A 19 10.90 8.68 -3.65
C LYS A 19 9.36 8.79 -3.68
N ILE A 20 8.70 7.78 -4.25
CA ILE A 20 7.24 7.74 -4.32
C ILE A 20 6.73 7.33 -2.93
N GLU A 21 5.86 8.16 -2.35
CA GLU A 21 5.20 7.89 -1.08
C GLU A 21 3.69 7.89 -1.33
N VAL A 22 3.05 6.74 -1.11
CA VAL A 22 1.62 6.56 -1.25
C VAL A 22 1.04 6.42 0.14
N ARG A 23 0.09 7.29 0.50
CA ARG A 23 -0.60 7.25 1.79
C ARG A 23 -2.02 6.80 1.54
N ILE A 24 -2.40 5.71 2.19
CA ILE A 24 -3.73 5.12 2.07
C ILE A 24 -4.38 5.22 3.45
N PRO A 25 -5.39 6.08 3.63
CA PRO A 25 -6.11 6.14 4.89
C PRO A 25 -6.91 4.85 5.07
N THR A 26 -6.80 4.26 6.25
CA THR A 26 -7.56 3.07 6.65
C THR A 26 -8.67 3.47 7.62
N PRO A 27 -9.80 2.76 7.62
CA PRO A 27 -10.88 3.04 8.56
C PRO A 27 -10.42 2.85 10.02
N PRO A 28 -10.96 3.63 10.97
CA PRO A 28 -10.55 3.61 12.38
C PRO A 28 -10.89 2.31 13.11
N ASN A 29 -11.69 1.43 12.49
CA ASN A 29 -12.15 0.17 13.08
C ASN A 29 -11.22 -1.02 12.77
N THR A 30 -10.05 -0.77 12.15
CA THR A 30 -9.13 -1.84 11.75
C THR A 30 -8.17 -2.19 12.90
N SER A 31 -8.42 -3.34 13.52
CA SER A 31 -7.59 -3.94 14.59
C SER A 31 -6.17 -4.29 14.12
N GLY A 32 -5.99 -4.56 12.83
CA GLY A 32 -4.70 -4.86 12.24
C GLY A 32 -4.77 -5.01 10.73
N VAL A 33 -3.81 -4.40 10.03
CA VAL A 33 -3.69 -4.50 8.58
C VAL A 33 -2.59 -5.50 8.20
N GLN A 34 -2.91 -6.40 7.28
CA GLN A 34 -1.98 -7.28 6.60
C GLN A 34 -1.63 -6.69 5.24
N LEU A 35 -0.38 -6.24 5.09
CA LEU A 35 0.11 -5.61 3.86
C LEU A 35 0.83 -6.64 3.00
N ILE A 36 0.37 -6.83 1.77
CA ILE A 36 1.02 -7.64 0.75
C ILE A 36 1.39 -6.70 -0.40
N CYS A 37 2.68 -6.41 -0.54
CA CYS A 37 3.19 -5.61 -1.65
C CYS A 37 4.37 -6.32 -2.32
N MET A 38 4.34 -6.43 -3.64
CA MET A 38 5.47 -7.00 -4.41
C MET A 38 6.60 -5.99 -4.64
N LYS A 39 6.31 -4.69 -4.56
CA LYS A 39 7.28 -3.61 -4.80
C LYS A 39 7.27 -2.60 -3.66
N GLY A 40 8.45 -2.21 -3.20
CA GLY A 40 8.60 -1.20 -2.15
C GLY A 40 8.40 -1.73 -0.74
N LYS A 41 8.26 -0.82 0.21
CA LYS A 41 7.99 -1.12 1.63
C LYS A 41 6.71 -0.43 2.05
N ALA A 42 5.75 -1.20 2.50
CA ALA A 42 4.52 -0.68 3.08
C ALA A 42 4.55 -0.87 4.59
N LYS A 43 4.15 0.17 5.32
CA LYS A 43 4.07 0.14 6.78
C LYS A 43 2.75 0.75 7.22
N TYR A 44 2.04 0.02 8.05
CA TYR A 44 0.84 0.52 8.70
C TYR A 44 1.23 1.39 9.89
N LYS A 45 0.67 2.59 9.98
CA LYS A 45 0.75 3.47 11.14
C LYS A 45 -0.61 3.52 11.81
N ALA A 46 -0.78 2.71 12.86
CA ALA A 46 -2.00 2.70 13.67
C ALA A 46 -2.29 4.07 14.31
N GLY A 47 -1.26 4.81 14.74
CA GLY A 47 -1.43 6.15 15.33
C GLY A 47 -2.02 7.21 14.39
N GLU A 48 -1.89 7.02 13.07
CA GLU A 48 -2.47 7.92 12.05
C GLU A 48 -3.61 7.24 11.26
N ASN A 49 -3.97 6.00 11.61
CA ASN A 49 -4.89 5.14 10.84
C ASN A 49 -4.59 5.19 9.33
N ALA A 50 -3.31 5.09 8.98
CA ALA A 50 -2.87 5.23 7.60
C ALA A 50 -1.77 4.23 7.26
N ILE A 51 -1.84 3.68 6.05
CA ILE A 51 -0.80 2.87 5.46
C ILE A 51 0.11 3.78 4.66
N VAL A 52 1.39 3.77 4.99
CA VAL A 52 2.44 4.49 4.25
C VAL A 52 3.20 3.49 3.41
N TRP A 53 3.04 3.57 2.09
CA TRP A 53 3.75 2.76 1.12
C TRP A 53 4.82 3.56 0.40
N LYS A 54 6.09 3.19 0.64
CA LYS A 54 7.26 3.84 0.06
C LYS A 54 7.86 2.98 -1.04
N ILE A 55 8.00 3.56 -2.22
CA ILE A 55 8.60 2.92 -3.39
C ILE A 55 9.86 3.70 -3.76
N LYS A 56 11.03 3.05 -3.63
CA LYS A 56 12.33 3.68 -3.92
C LYS A 56 12.41 4.19 -5.36
N ARG A 57 11.97 3.36 -6.31
CA ARG A 57 11.98 3.64 -7.74
C ARG A 57 10.84 2.92 -8.44
N MET A 58 10.15 3.60 -9.34
CA MET A 58 9.18 3.00 -10.27
C MET A 58 9.50 3.49 -11.69
N GLY A 59 9.63 2.56 -12.63
CA GLY A 59 9.80 2.91 -14.04
C GLY A 59 8.48 3.33 -14.66
N GLY A 60 8.54 4.07 -15.77
CA GLY A 60 7.36 4.42 -16.55
C GLY A 60 6.72 3.17 -17.16
N MET A 61 5.44 3.26 -17.53
CA MET A 61 4.68 2.15 -18.09
C MET A 61 4.64 0.89 -17.19
N LYS A 62 4.79 1.07 -15.87
CA LYS A 62 4.71 -0.03 -14.89
C LYS A 62 3.54 0.15 -13.94
N GLU A 63 3.00 -0.98 -13.53
CA GLU A 63 2.06 -1.09 -12.43
C GLU A 63 2.72 -1.71 -11.19
N SER A 64 2.26 -1.24 -10.04
CA SER A 64 2.57 -1.80 -8.73
C SER A 64 1.28 -1.86 -7.94
N GLN A 65 1.02 -2.98 -7.30
CA GLN A 65 -0.17 -3.16 -6.47
C GLN A 65 0.22 -3.48 -5.02
N ILE A 66 -0.61 -3.00 -4.11
CA ILE A 66 -0.59 -3.36 -2.71
C ILE A 66 -1.97 -3.84 -2.31
N LEU A 67 -1.99 -4.99 -1.65
CA LEU A 67 -3.18 -5.56 -1.04
C LEU A 67 -3.07 -5.32 0.47
N CYS A 68 -4.13 -4.79 1.02
CA CYS A 68 -4.29 -4.58 2.45
C CYS A 68 -5.50 -5.39 2.89
N GLY A 69 -5.27 -6.50 3.58
CA GLY A 69 -6.33 -7.25 4.24
C GLY A 69 -6.45 -6.79 5.68
N ASP A 70 -7.64 -6.40 6.12
CA ASP A 70 -7.94 -6.36 7.55
C ASP A 70 -7.82 -7.79 8.09
N ARG A 71 -6.98 -8.00 9.10
CA ARG A 71 -6.87 -9.31 9.73
C ARG A 71 -8.08 -9.45 10.65
N PRO A 72 -9.06 -10.31 10.34
CA PRO A 72 -10.19 -10.49 11.24
C PRO A 72 -9.63 -10.94 12.59
N SER A 73 -9.96 -10.20 13.64
CA SER A 73 -9.87 -10.68 15.01
C SER A 73 -10.87 -11.83 15.13
N PHE A 74 -10.47 -13.03 14.72
CA PHE A 74 -11.15 -14.26 15.06
C PHE A 74 -11.06 -14.40 16.58
N HIS A 75 -12.03 -13.82 17.28
CA HIS A 75 -12.38 -14.23 18.62
C HIS A 75 -13.23 -15.49 18.45
N TRP A 76 -12.63 -16.60 18.86
CA TRP A 76 -13.13 -17.97 18.93
C TRP A 76 -14.66 -18.17 18.83
N PHE A 77 -15.06 -19.03 17.88
CA PHE A 77 -16.06 -20.06 18.10
C PHE A 77 -15.39 -21.41 17.89
#